data_AF-A0A2R6J610-F1
#
_entry.id   AF-A0A2R6J610-F1
#
_cell.length_a   1.000
_cell.length_b   1.000
_cell.length_c   1.000
_cell.angle_alpha   90.00
_cell.angle_beta   90.00
_cell.angle_gamma   90.00
#
_symmetry.space_group_name_H-M   'P 1'
#
loop_
_entity.id
_entity.type
_entity.pdbx_description
1 polymer ?
#
loop_
_entity_poly.entity_id
_entity_poly.type
_entity_poly.pdbx_seq_one_letter_code
_entity_poly.pdbx_strand_id
1 'polypeptide(L)'
;MRFMADLEAKLDAHSYPATNEELIEAYGETVLEFQDGSETFAEALSRLGEDTYEDSESARLAAWQAVSSGAVGRVGYSDRDAPCIGESGPEQVSF
;
A
#
# COMPACT_ATOMS: atom_id res chain seq x y z
N MET A 1 10.67 -8.00 -6.78
CA MET A 1 9.51 -7.10 -6.99
C MET A 1 9.77 -5.84 -6.18
N ARG A 2 9.87 -4.68 -6.82
CA ARG A 2 10.37 -3.45 -6.19
C ARG A 2 9.26 -2.39 -6.19
N PHE A 3 8.07 -2.75 -5.68
CA PHE A 3 6.85 -1.98 -5.89
C PHE A 3 6.90 -0.57 -5.29
N MET A 4 7.68 -0.38 -4.23
CA MET A 4 7.73 0.88 -3.48
C MET A 4 9.08 1.57 -3.46
N ALA A 5 10.16 0.96 -3.96
CA ALA A 5 11.49 1.51 -3.69
C ALA A 5 11.80 2.84 -4.39
N ASP A 6 11.14 3.11 -5.53
CA ASP A 6 11.25 4.41 -6.19
C ASP A 6 10.58 5.51 -5.34
N LEU A 7 9.40 5.21 -4.80
CA LEU A 7 8.70 6.09 -3.87
C LEU A 7 9.48 6.26 -2.56
N GLU A 8 10.03 5.18 -1.99
CA GLU A 8 10.85 5.25 -0.76
C GLU A 8 12.02 6.21 -0.91
N ALA A 9 12.75 6.15 -2.03
CA ALA A 9 13.87 7.05 -2.27
C ALA A 9 13.43 8.52 -2.42
N LYS A 10 12.25 8.76 -2.99
CA LYS A 10 11.66 10.12 -3.10
C LYS A 10 11.25 10.66 -1.74
N LEU A 11 10.60 9.84 -0.92
CA LEU A 11 10.18 10.22 0.44
C LEU A 11 11.39 10.48 1.33
N ASP A 12 12.44 9.66 1.25
CA ASP A 12 13.68 9.89 2.00
C ASP A 12 14.42 11.18 1.59
N ALA A 13 14.24 11.63 0.36
CA ALA A 13 14.81 12.89 -0.14
C ALA A 13 13.89 14.10 0.09
N HIS A 14 12.66 13.91 0.54
CA HIS A 14 11.70 14.98 0.78
C HIS A 14 12.03 15.76 2.06
N SER A 15 11.57 17.01 2.15
CA SER A 15 11.73 17.84 3.35
C SER A 15 10.48 17.75 4.21
N TYR A 16 10.67 17.62 5.53
CA TYR A 16 9.59 17.49 6.51
C TYR A 16 9.61 18.62 7.54
N PRO A 17 8.47 18.98 8.17
CA PRO A 17 7.16 18.31 8.07
C PRO A 17 6.46 18.54 6.73
N ALA A 18 5.69 17.55 6.27
CA ALA A 18 4.94 17.59 5.00
C ALA A 18 3.56 16.95 5.15
N THR A 19 2.58 17.53 4.48
CA THR A 19 1.17 17.07 4.48
C THR A 19 0.89 16.04 3.39
N ASN A 20 -0.23 15.32 3.50
CA ASN A 20 -0.70 14.44 2.44
C ASN A 20 -0.83 15.16 1.10
N GLU A 21 -1.39 16.37 1.10
CA GLU A 21 -1.59 17.15 -0.12
C GLU A 21 -0.25 17.50 -0.78
N GLU A 22 0.74 17.94 0.00
CA GLU A 22 2.08 18.26 -0.51
C GLU A 22 2.78 17.03 -1.10
N LEU A 23 2.65 15.86 -0.45
CA LEU A 23 3.22 14.61 -0.96
C LEU A 23 2.49 14.11 -2.21
N ILE A 24 1.17 14.28 -2.28
CA ILE A 24 0.36 13.96 -3.48
C ILE A 24 0.71 14.91 -4.63
N GLU A 25 0.88 16.20 -4.37
CA GLU A 25 1.29 17.17 -5.39
C GLU A 25 2.69 16.87 -5.93
N ALA A 26 3.63 16.51 -5.04
CA ALA A 26 5.00 16.23 -5.43
C ALA A 26 5.19 14.88 -6.13
N TYR A 27 4.49 13.84 -5.66
CA TYR A 27 4.77 12.44 -6.03
C TYR A 27 3.55 11.64 -6.45
N GLY A 28 2.38 12.25 -6.54
CA GLY A 28 1.09 11.58 -6.78
C GLY A 28 1.05 10.76 -8.06
N GLU A 29 1.76 11.17 -9.11
CA GLU A 29 1.84 10.44 -10.39
C GLU A 29 2.72 9.17 -10.32
N THR A 30 3.41 8.93 -9.19
CA THR A 30 4.23 7.72 -9.03
C THR A 30 3.33 6.50 -9.04
N VAL A 31 3.54 5.62 -10.03
CA VAL A 31 2.79 4.37 -10.17
C VAL A 31 3.37 3.30 -9.24
N LEU A 32 2.52 2.70 -8.42
CA LEU A 32 2.79 1.58 -7.55
C LEU A 32 2.33 0.30 -8.24
N GLU A 33 3.27 -0.55 -8.65
CA GLU A 33 2.97 -1.81 -9.35
C GLU A 33 2.97 -3.00 -8.40
N PHE A 34 1.80 -3.58 -8.17
CA PHE A 34 1.61 -4.76 -7.33
C PHE A 34 1.52 -6.04 -8.17
N GLN A 35 1.34 -7.16 -7.47
CA GLN A 35 1.22 -8.47 -8.11
C GLN A 35 -0.11 -8.63 -8.83
N ASP A 36 -1.14 -7.95 -8.32
CA ASP A 36 -2.51 -8.00 -8.79
C ASP A 36 -3.04 -6.60 -9.10
N GLY A 37 -2.30 -5.86 -9.93
CA GLY A 37 -2.69 -4.54 -10.43
C GLY A 37 -1.68 -3.44 -10.14
N SER A 38 -2.06 -2.21 -10.49
CA SER A 38 -1.25 -1.01 -10.27
C SER A 38 -2.17 0.13 -9.86
N GLU A 39 -1.67 1.04 -9.03
CA GLU A 39 -2.38 2.28 -8.69
C GLU A 39 -1.39 3.44 -8.53
N THR A 40 -1.89 4.67 -8.55
CA THR A 40 -1.05 5.84 -8.30
C THR A 40 -0.88 6.10 -6.81
N PHE A 41 0.24 6.73 -6.43
CA PHE A 41 0.47 7.18 -5.06
C PHE A 41 -0.62 8.14 -4.58
N ALA A 42 -1.13 9.00 -5.47
CA ALA A 42 -2.27 9.86 -5.20
C ALA A 42 -3.53 9.07 -4.84
N GLU A 43 -3.87 8.05 -5.62
CA GLU A 43 -5.03 7.19 -5.34
C GLU A 43 -4.90 6.45 -4.02
N ALA A 44 -3.68 6.01 -3.67
CA ALA A 44 -3.41 5.40 -2.38
C ALA A 44 -3.62 6.40 -1.24
N LEU A 45 -2.84 7.49 -1.22
CA LEU A 45 -2.88 8.46 -0.11
C LEU A 45 -4.22 9.18 0.03
N SER A 46 -4.98 9.37 -1.05
CA SER A 46 -6.31 9.99 -0.99
C SER A 46 -7.33 9.16 -0.20
N ARG A 47 -7.04 7.88 0.08
CA ARG A 47 -7.85 7.04 0.98
C ARG A 47 -7.60 7.35 2.46
N LEU A 48 -6.42 7.87 2.76
CA LEU A 48 -6.12 8.41 4.07
C LEU A 48 -6.77 9.78 4.19
N GLY A 49 -7.23 10.13 5.40
CA GLY A 49 -7.65 11.50 5.69
C GLY A 49 -6.47 12.47 5.65
N GLU A 50 -6.74 13.76 5.80
CA GLU A 50 -5.69 14.78 5.96
C GLU A 50 -4.80 14.44 7.16
N ASP A 51 -3.49 14.38 6.94
CA ASP A 51 -2.49 14.14 7.97
C ASP A 51 -1.20 14.91 7.66
N THR A 52 -0.35 15.06 8.67
CA THR A 52 0.98 15.69 8.57
C THR A 52 2.04 14.73 9.08
N TYR A 53 3.08 14.53 8.28
CA TYR A 53 4.19 13.66 8.60
C TYR A 53 5.39 14.47 9.07
N GLU A 54 5.96 14.10 10.20
CA GLU A 54 7.13 14.77 10.79
C GLU A 54 8.45 14.30 10.15
N ASP A 55 8.44 13.14 9.51
CA ASP A 55 9.63 12.48 8.94
C ASP A 55 9.27 11.50 7.80
N SER A 56 10.31 11.04 7.09
CA SER A 56 10.17 10.12 5.96
C SER A 56 9.65 8.75 6.36
N GLU A 57 9.95 8.28 7.58
CA GLU A 57 9.47 7.00 8.08
C GLU A 57 7.95 7.03 8.26
N SER A 58 7.43 8.11 8.84
CA SER A 58 6.00 8.35 9.04
C SER A 58 5.24 8.39 7.70
N ALA A 59 5.74 9.17 6.74
CA ALA A 59 5.16 9.25 5.39
C ALA A 59 5.19 7.90 4.66
N ARG A 60 6.30 7.17 4.79
CA ARG A 60 6.43 5.82 4.24
C ARG A 60 5.41 4.89 4.86
N LEU A 61 5.32 4.81 6.19
CA LEU A 61 4.36 3.95 6.89
C LEU A 61 2.92 4.25 6.48
N ALA A 62 2.59 5.52 6.28
CA ALA A 62 1.29 5.91 5.76
C ALA A 62 1.07 5.38 4.33
N ALA A 63 2.04 5.54 3.44
CA ALA A 63 1.97 4.98 2.09
C ALA A 63 1.73 3.44 2.11
N TRP A 64 2.42 2.71 2.99
CA TRP A 64 2.23 1.27 3.17
C TRP A 64 0.84 0.89 3.69
N GLN A 65 0.22 1.75 4.49
CA GLN A 65 -1.14 1.55 5.00
C GLN A 65 -2.21 1.95 3.97
N ALA A 66 -1.88 2.86 3.05
CA ALA A 66 -2.79 3.44 2.08
C ALA A 66 -3.02 2.57 0.83
N VAL A 67 -2.04 1.71 0.48
CA VAL A 67 -2.14 0.83 -0.68
C VAL A 67 -3.28 -0.17 -0.53
N SER A 68 -3.96 -0.44 -1.65
CA SER A 68 -5.16 -1.26 -1.67
C SER A 68 -4.89 -2.75 -1.38
N SER A 69 -5.95 -3.55 -1.23
CA SER A 69 -5.82 -5.01 -1.10
C SER A 69 -5.08 -5.69 -2.25
N GLY A 70 -4.93 -5.02 -3.41
CA GLY A 70 -4.06 -5.50 -4.50
C GLY A 70 -2.58 -5.60 -4.12
N ALA A 71 -2.14 -4.85 -3.10
CA ALA A 71 -0.79 -4.91 -2.54
C ALA A 71 -0.58 -6.08 -1.56
N VAL A 72 -1.66 -6.60 -0.96
CA VAL A 72 -1.63 -7.73 0.00
C VAL A 72 -1.29 -9.04 -0.73
N GLY A 73 -1.51 -9.12 -2.04
CA GLY A 73 -1.37 -10.34 -2.82
C GLY A 73 -2.61 -11.23 -2.69
N ARG A 74 -2.45 -12.56 -2.58
CA ARG A 74 -3.59 -13.48 -2.46
C ARG A 74 -4.34 -13.27 -1.16
N VAL A 75 -5.51 -12.64 -1.25
CA VAL A 75 -6.47 -12.54 -0.14
C VAL A 75 -6.99 -13.93 0.20
N GLY A 76 -6.96 -14.30 1.49
CA GLY A 76 -7.47 -15.61 1.95
C GLY A 76 -6.49 -16.78 1.83
N TYR A 77 -5.19 -16.54 1.55
CA TYR A 77 -4.16 -17.57 1.68
C TYR A 77 -3.82 -17.80 3.16
N SER A 78 -4.72 -18.48 3.86
CA SER A 78 -4.45 -19.10 5.15
C SER A 78 -4.81 -20.57 5.02
N ASP A 79 -3.87 -21.39 4.56
CA ASP A 79 -3.98 -22.86 4.62
C ASP A 79 -4.08 -23.36 6.09
N ARG A 80 -3.99 -22.45 7.06
CA ARG A 80 -4.07 -22.73 8.49
C ARG A 80 -5.37 -22.29 9.15
N ASP A 81 -6.28 -21.63 8.43
CA ASP A 81 -7.65 -21.41 8.91
C ASP A 81 -8.53 -22.57 8.44
N ALA A 82 -8.94 -23.39 9.40
CA ALA A 82 -9.98 -24.37 9.14
C ALA A 82 -11.28 -23.61 8.82
N PRO A 83 -12.01 -23.97 7.74
CA PRO A 83 -13.29 -23.36 7.47
C PRO A 83 -14.26 -23.59 8.63
N CYS A 84 -15.10 -22.60 8.93
CA CYS A 84 -16.16 -22.76 9.92
C CYS A 84 -17.19 -23.82 9.47
N ILE A 85 -17.96 -24.36 10.43
CA ILE A 85 -19.07 -25.27 10.10
C ILE A 85 -20.07 -24.54 9.20
N GLY A 86 -20.21 -25.02 7.97
CA GLY A 86 -21.14 -24.45 6.98
C GLY A 86 -20.49 -23.56 5.92
N GLU A 87 -19.19 -23.29 6.00
CA GLU A 87 -18.46 -22.58 4.94
C GLU A 87 -17.69 -23.57 4.06
N SER A 88 -17.68 -23.30 2.74
CA SER A 88 -16.73 -23.95 1.84
C SER A 88 -15.45 -23.13 1.90
N GLY A 89 -14.37 -23.74 2.37
CA GLY A 89 -13.05 -23.10 2.41
C GLY A 89 -12.56 -22.70 1.00
N PRO A 90 -11.46 -21.93 0.92
CA PRO A 90 -10.91 -21.52 -0.37
C PRO A 90 -10.56 -22.73 -1.25
N GLU A 91 -10.69 -22.57 -2.57
CA GLU A 91 -10.35 -23.62 -3.52
C GLU A 91 -8.85 -23.96 -3.43
N GLN A 92 -8.53 -25.25 -3.26
CA GLN A 92 -7.15 -25.72 -3.16
C GLN A 92 -6.46 -25.57 -4.52
N VAL A 93 -5.46 -24.69 -4.59
CA VAL A 93 -4.73 -24.40 -5.83
C VAL A 93 -3.31 -24.97 -5.88
N SER A 94 -2.89 -25.70 -4.84
CA SER A 94 -1.59 -26.38 -4.75
C SER A 94 -1.68 -27.67 -3.93
N PHE A 95 -0.90 -28.68 -4.31
CA PHE A 95 -0.79 -30.00 -3.65
C PHE A 95 0.47 -30.11 -2.79
#